data_AF-A0A2I0NXJ4-F1
#
_entry.id   AF-A0A2I0NXJ4-F1
#
_cell.length_a   1.000
_cell.length_b   1.000
_cell.length_c   1.000
_cell.angle_alpha   90.00
_cell.angle_beta   90.00
_cell.angle_gamma   90.00
#
_symmetry.space_group_name_H-M   'P 1'
#
loop_
_entity.id
_entity.type
_entity.pdbx_description
1 polymer ?
#
loop_
_entity_poly.entity_id
_entity_poly.type
_entity_poly.pdbx_seq_one_letter_code
_entity_poly.pdbx_strand_id
1 'polypeptide(L)'
;MDYGSMVGESFEYAKEAVVGKWNKWVMLIIATILLGLPLMGYSLKILRGEKPAPEVEDWGTLFIDGIKYLIISLIYAIPAFIVLFFVVGVSILGSMSGDPATAMAAIGSMMIGLLVFFVVILIIGIFELIGIVRFARTGSMGEAFNFSAILATIGKIGWVPYIIALVVLGVVGVIFAIIVTILMMIPILGFIIYLCLIAPWTLFVTRYICQLYDNAGSA
;
A
#
# COMPACT_ATOMS: atom_id res chain seq x y z
N MET A 1 22.56 2.23 1.02
CA MET A 1 21.31 1.55 1.42
C MET A 1 21.50 0.06 1.18
N ASP A 2 21.43 -0.76 2.23
CA ASP A 2 21.43 -2.22 2.09
C ASP A 2 19.97 -2.70 2.01
N TYR A 3 19.52 -3.04 0.80
CA TYR A 3 18.14 -3.47 0.59
C TYR A 3 17.86 -4.86 1.19
N GLY A 4 18.90 -5.71 1.27
CA GLY A 4 18.78 -7.06 1.83
C GLY A 4 18.53 -6.99 3.33
N SER A 5 19.28 -6.15 4.04
CA SER A 5 19.03 -5.91 5.47
C SER A 5 17.65 -5.29 5.71
N MET A 6 17.20 -4.33 4.87
CA MET A 6 15.87 -3.74 5.00
C MET A 6 14.73 -4.76 4.86
N VAL A 7 14.83 -5.68 3.89
CA VAL A 7 13.88 -6.78 3.75
C VAL A 7 13.94 -7.70 4.97
N GLY A 8 15.14 -8.11 5.39
CA GLY A 8 15.32 -9.00 6.56
C GLY A 8 14.76 -8.40 7.84
N GLU A 9 15.09 -7.15 8.14
CA GLU A 9 14.60 -6.42 9.32
C GLU A 9 13.09 -6.20 9.29
N SER A 10 12.52 -5.91 8.11
CA SER A 10 11.06 -5.75 7.97
C SER A 10 10.34 -7.08 8.17
N PHE A 11 10.94 -8.18 7.70
CA PHE A 11 10.41 -9.53 7.87
C PHE A 11 10.47 -9.96 9.33
N GLU A 12 11.62 -9.80 9.99
CA GLU A 12 11.74 -10.09 11.41
C GLU A 12 10.80 -9.23 12.25
N TYR A 13 10.64 -7.94 11.93
CA TYR A 13 9.66 -7.07 12.61
C TYR A 13 8.22 -7.60 12.51
N ALA A 14 7.79 -8.02 11.32
CA ALA A 14 6.46 -8.61 11.12
C ALA A 14 6.31 -9.97 11.82
N LYS A 15 7.34 -10.80 11.75
CA LYS A 15 7.40 -12.11 12.40
C LYS A 15 7.34 -12.00 13.92
N GLU A 16 8.12 -11.13 14.55
CA GLU A 16 8.13 -10.89 16.00
C GLU A 16 6.83 -10.29 16.54
N ALA A 17 6.06 -9.62 15.70
CA ALA A 17 4.74 -9.11 16.06
C ALA A 17 3.68 -10.22 16.14
N VAL A 18 3.93 -11.35 15.49
CA VAL A 18 2.92 -12.38 15.24
C VAL A 18 3.31 -13.71 15.90
N VAL A 19 4.50 -14.22 15.59
CA VAL A 19 5.00 -15.49 16.09
C VAL A 19 5.32 -15.37 17.58
N GLY A 20 4.68 -16.22 18.39
CA GLY A 20 4.81 -16.19 19.85
C GLY A 20 3.98 -15.11 20.55
N LYS A 21 3.37 -14.17 19.82
CA LYS A 21 2.49 -13.11 20.33
C LYS A 21 1.06 -13.28 19.85
N TRP A 22 0.46 -14.42 20.18
CA TRP A 22 -0.87 -14.82 19.72
C TRP A 22 -1.96 -13.78 20.00
N ASN A 23 -1.94 -13.13 21.17
CA ASN A 23 -2.88 -12.06 21.49
C ASN A 23 -2.79 -10.89 20.50
N LYS A 24 -1.57 -10.43 20.20
CA LYS A 24 -1.33 -9.37 19.21
C LYS A 24 -1.77 -9.80 17.82
N TRP A 25 -1.46 -11.02 17.42
CA TRP A 25 -1.85 -11.52 16.10
C TRP A 25 -3.38 -11.59 15.94
N VAL A 26 -4.09 -12.12 16.94
CA VAL A 26 -5.56 -12.15 16.94
C VAL A 26 -6.14 -10.75 16.86
N MET A 27 -5.59 -9.78 17.62
CA MET A 27 -6.04 -8.39 17.53
C MET A 27 -5.78 -7.78 16.14
N LEU A 28 -4.65 -8.08 15.49
CA LEU A 28 -4.39 -7.62 14.13
C LEU A 28 -5.34 -8.26 13.10
N ILE A 29 -5.75 -9.52 13.31
CA ILE A 29 -6.76 -10.18 12.48
C ILE A 29 -8.12 -9.49 12.68
N ILE A 30 -8.52 -9.18 13.92
CA ILE A 30 -9.74 -8.42 14.21
C ILE A 30 -9.67 -7.04 13.54
N ALA A 31 -8.53 -6.35 13.63
CA ALA A 31 -8.29 -5.07 12.96
C ALA A 31 -8.41 -5.16 11.44
N THR A 32 -8.02 -6.31 10.85
CA THR A 32 -8.18 -6.59 9.42
C THR A 32 -9.66 -6.77 9.06
N ILE A 33 -10.42 -7.52 9.85
CA ILE A 33 -11.84 -7.81 9.61
C ILE A 33 -12.72 -6.57 9.78
N LEU A 34 -12.36 -5.65 10.68
CA LEU A 34 -13.05 -4.38 10.90
C LEU A 34 -12.75 -3.35 9.80
N LEU A 35 -13.00 -3.74 8.55
CA LEU A 35 -12.79 -2.97 7.32
C LEU A 35 -11.32 -2.60 7.05
N GLY A 36 -10.37 -3.21 7.76
CA GLY A 36 -8.94 -2.86 7.70
C GLY A 36 -8.61 -1.48 8.27
N LEU A 37 -9.59 -0.70 8.74
CA LEU A 37 -9.36 0.65 9.26
C LEU A 37 -8.42 0.65 10.47
N PRO A 38 -8.65 -0.15 11.53
CA PRO A 38 -7.71 -0.18 12.64
C PRO A 38 -6.31 -0.68 12.23
N LEU A 39 -6.19 -1.53 11.21
CA LEU A 39 -4.91 -1.98 10.68
C LEU A 39 -4.16 -0.86 9.95
N MET A 40 -4.85 -0.01 9.19
CA MET A 40 -4.29 1.20 8.60
C MET A 40 -3.84 2.20 9.68
N GLY A 41 -4.64 2.38 10.73
CA GLY A 41 -4.25 3.19 11.89
C GLY A 41 -3.03 2.63 12.63
N TYR A 42 -2.95 1.32 12.78
CA TYR A 42 -1.78 0.63 13.34
C TYR A 42 -0.54 0.84 12.45
N SER A 43 -0.72 0.84 11.13
CA SER A 43 0.36 1.14 10.18
C SER A 43 0.95 2.53 10.43
N LEU A 44 0.13 3.53 10.79
CA LEU A 44 0.64 4.86 11.16
C LEU A 44 1.51 4.85 12.42
N LYS A 45 1.21 4.00 13.43
CA LYS A 45 2.10 3.79 14.59
C LYS A 45 3.47 3.26 14.15
N ILE A 46 3.50 2.29 13.24
CA ILE A 46 4.76 1.76 12.67
C ILE A 46 5.50 2.86 11.89
N LEU A 47 4.79 3.63 11.05
CA LEU A 47 5.38 4.71 10.25
C LEU A 47 5.90 5.88 11.09
N ARG A 48 5.45 6.03 12.34
CA ARG A 48 6.04 6.94 13.34
C ARG A 48 7.42 6.48 13.83
N GLY A 49 7.85 5.27 13.50
CA GLY A 49 9.17 4.72 13.80
C GLY A 49 9.22 3.86 15.06
N GLU A 50 8.07 3.43 15.58
CA GLU A 50 7.99 2.63 16.81
C GLU A 50 8.75 1.28 16.69
N LYS A 51 9.51 0.92 17.74
CA LYS A 51 10.29 -0.33 17.86
C LYS A 51 10.26 -0.80 19.33
N PRO A 52 9.98 -2.08 19.65
CA PRO A 52 9.50 -3.16 18.76
C PRO A 52 8.07 -2.90 18.25
N ALA A 53 7.49 -3.84 17.50
CA ALA A 53 6.13 -3.67 16.97
C ALA A 53 5.11 -3.30 18.07
N PRO A 54 4.33 -2.22 17.91
CA PRO A 54 3.46 -1.71 18.97
C PRO A 54 2.39 -2.71 19.40
N GLU A 55 1.84 -2.54 20.59
CA GLU A 55 0.65 -3.29 21.01
C GLU A 55 -0.61 -2.78 20.29
N VAL A 56 -1.59 -3.67 20.07
CA VAL A 56 -2.86 -3.32 19.41
C VAL A 56 -3.83 -2.80 20.46
N GLU A 57 -3.53 -1.60 20.94
CA GLU A 57 -4.31 -0.88 21.94
C GLU A 57 -4.85 0.43 21.36
N ASP A 58 -5.74 1.08 22.11
CA ASP A 58 -6.41 2.33 21.72
C ASP A 58 -7.22 2.21 20.43
N TRP A 59 -8.12 1.22 20.36
CA TRP A 59 -8.95 0.94 19.19
C TRP A 59 -9.66 2.16 18.61
N GLY A 60 -10.12 3.09 19.44
CA GLY A 60 -10.71 4.36 18.99
C GLY A 60 -9.72 5.22 18.18
N THR A 61 -8.49 5.35 18.67
CA THR A 61 -7.40 6.05 17.98
C THR A 61 -7.01 5.32 16.70
N LEU A 62 -6.85 3.98 16.74
CA LEU A 62 -6.55 3.17 15.55
C LEU A 62 -7.62 3.35 14.47
N PHE A 63 -8.89 3.38 14.86
CA PHE A 63 -10.00 3.57 13.92
C PHE A 63 -9.98 4.97 13.30
N ILE A 64 -9.81 6.02 14.10
CA ILE A 64 -9.75 7.41 13.63
C ILE A 64 -8.54 7.63 12.73
N ASP A 65 -7.37 7.15 13.13
CA ASP A 65 -6.15 7.26 12.33
C ASP A 65 -6.26 6.44 11.03
N GLY A 66 -6.93 5.28 11.08
CA GLY A 66 -7.29 4.49 9.90
C GLY A 66 -8.20 5.24 8.92
N ILE A 67 -9.20 5.97 9.42
CA ILE A 67 -10.05 6.82 8.58
C ILE A 67 -9.21 7.92 7.93
N LYS A 68 -8.31 8.58 8.67
CA LYS A 68 -7.45 9.62 8.09
C LYS A 68 -6.52 9.05 7.02
N TYR A 69 -5.93 7.87 7.26
CA TYR A 69 -5.16 7.13 6.26
C TYR A 69 -6.01 6.91 5.01
N LEU A 70 -7.21 6.34 5.17
CA LEU A 70 -8.11 6.04 4.05
C LEU A 70 -8.47 7.30 3.27
N ILE A 71 -8.80 8.42 3.94
CA ILE A 71 -9.09 9.69 3.28
C ILE A 71 -7.89 10.16 2.45
N ILE A 72 -6.66 10.05 2.99
CA ILE A 72 -5.45 10.42 2.26
C ILE A 72 -5.30 9.56 1.01
N SER A 73 -5.38 8.23 1.15
CA SER A 73 -5.29 7.29 0.04
C SER A 73 -6.38 7.51 -1.01
N LEU A 74 -7.62 7.80 -0.59
CA LEU A 74 -8.71 8.12 -1.51
C LEU A 74 -8.43 9.40 -2.29
N ILE A 75 -7.93 10.47 -1.65
CA ILE A 75 -7.56 11.71 -2.34
C ILE A 75 -6.44 11.45 -3.36
N TYR A 76 -5.42 10.67 -2.99
CA TYR A 76 -4.36 10.24 -3.90
C TYR A 76 -4.89 9.42 -5.08
N ALA A 77 -5.92 8.59 -4.87
CA ALA A 77 -6.53 7.76 -5.90
C ALA A 77 -7.46 8.50 -6.86
N ILE A 78 -7.89 9.74 -6.57
CA ILE A 78 -8.83 10.51 -7.41
C ILE A 78 -8.37 10.58 -8.88
N PRO A 79 -7.12 10.94 -9.23
CA PRO A 79 -6.69 11.02 -10.62
C PRO A 79 -6.76 9.66 -11.33
N ALA A 80 -6.42 8.57 -10.63
CA ALA A 80 -6.53 7.22 -11.17
C ALA A 80 -7.99 6.84 -11.45
N PHE A 81 -8.92 7.17 -10.54
CA PHE A 81 -10.34 6.93 -10.75
C PHE A 81 -10.92 7.77 -11.90
N ILE A 82 -10.45 9.00 -12.10
CA ILE A 82 -10.85 9.81 -13.27
C ILE A 82 -10.44 9.11 -14.56
N VAL A 83 -9.18 8.65 -14.65
CA VAL A 83 -8.71 7.89 -15.82
C VAL A 83 -9.55 6.64 -16.02
N LEU A 84 -9.75 5.83 -14.96
CA LEU A 84 -10.53 4.61 -15.04
C LEU A 84 -11.98 4.87 -15.50
N PHE A 85 -12.61 5.94 -15.00
CA PHE A 85 -13.96 6.33 -15.38
C PHE A 85 -14.07 6.59 -16.89
N PHE A 86 -13.13 7.34 -17.47
CA PHE A 86 -13.13 7.58 -18.91
C PHE A 86 -12.82 6.31 -19.72
N VAL A 87 -11.86 5.51 -19.26
CA VAL A 87 -11.48 4.25 -19.93
C VAL A 87 -12.66 3.29 -19.98
N VAL A 88 -13.32 3.05 -18.85
CA VAL A 88 -14.47 2.15 -18.76
C VAL A 88 -15.68 2.75 -19.47
N GLY A 89 -15.97 4.04 -19.26
CA GLY A 89 -17.13 4.72 -19.85
C GLY A 89 -17.11 4.71 -21.39
N VAL A 90 -15.98 5.09 -22.00
CA VAL A 90 -15.83 5.06 -23.47
C VAL A 90 -15.93 3.62 -24.00
N SER A 91 -15.35 2.65 -23.30
CA SER A 91 -15.37 1.25 -23.71
C SER A 91 -16.79 0.64 -23.66
N ILE A 92 -17.58 0.99 -22.64
CA ILE A 92 -18.97 0.55 -22.52
C ILE A 92 -19.81 1.15 -23.65
N LEU A 93 -19.70 2.47 -23.88
CA LEU A 93 -20.46 3.13 -24.95
C LEU A 93 -20.13 2.57 -26.33
N GLY A 94 -18.86 2.31 -26.61
CA GLY A 94 -18.42 1.72 -27.87
C GLY A 94 -18.91 0.29 -28.07
N SER A 95 -18.95 -0.53 -27.01
CA SER A 95 -19.46 -1.91 -27.08
C SER A 95 -20.99 -1.98 -27.25
N MET A 96 -21.73 -0.96 -26.81
CA MET A 96 -23.19 -0.85 -26.99
C MET A 96 -23.61 -0.28 -28.34
N SER A 97 -22.68 0.13 -29.20
CA SER A 97 -22.97 0.77 -30.49
C SER A 97 -23.70 -0.13 -31.50
N GLY A 98 -23.64 -1.45 -31.33
CA GLY A 98 -24.18 -2.43 -32.29
C GLY A 98 -23.35 -2.60 -33.57
N ASP A 99 -22.28 -1.80 -33.73
CA ASP A 99 -21.34 -1.89 -34.84
C ASP A 99 -20.09 -2.70 -34.44
N PRO A 100 -19.78 -3.83 -35.11
CA PRO A 100 -18.62 -4.65 -34.79
C PRO A 100 -17.27 -3.90 -34.86
N ALA A 101 -17.13 -2.93 -35.77
CA ALA A 101 -15.88 -2.16 -35.89
C ALA A 101 -15.68 -1.23 -34.69
N THR A 102 -16.74 -0.53 -34.28
CA THR A 102 -16.74 0.33 -33.08
C THR A 102 -16.55 -0.47 -31.80
N ALA A 103 -17.17 -1.66 -31.69
CA ALA A 103 -16.97 -2.55 -30.56
C ALA A 103 -15.50 -3.05 -30.46
N MET A 104 -14.87 -3.38 -31.59
CA MET A 104 -13.46 -3.75 -31.63
C MET A 104 -12.53 -2.58 -31.25
N ALA A 105 -12.83 -1.38 -31.76
CA ALA A 105 -12.10 -0.16 -31.39
C ALA A 105 -12.24 0.14 -29.89
N ALA A 106 -13.41 -0.12 -29.29
CA ALA A 106 -13.64 0.04 -27.87
C ALA A 106 -12.71 -0.85 -27.02
N ILE A 107 -12.54 -2.13 -27.39
CA ILE A 107 -11.60 -3.05 -26.74
C ILE A 107 -10.16 -2.53 -26.84
N GLY A 108 -9.75 -2.06 -28.03
CA GLY A 108 -8.43 -1.47 -28.22
C GLY A 108 -8.20 -0.24 -27.33
N SER A 109 -9.19 0.65 -27.25
CA SER A 109 -9.15 1.84 -26.38
C SER A 109 -9.11 1.47 -24.90
N MET A 110 -9.79 0.38 -24.49
CA MET A 110 -9.75 -0.13 -23.13
C MET A 110 -8.35 -0.59 -22.74
N MET A 111 -7.65 -1.32 -23.62
CA MET A 111 -6.29 -1.81 -23.32
C MET A 111 -5.29 -0.68 -23.17
N ILE A 112 -5.31 0.29 -24.08
CA ILE A 112 -4.47 1.50 -23.98
C ILE A 112 -4.84 2.28 -22.72
N GLY A 113 -6.13 2.43 -22.46
CA GLY A 113 -6.66 3.10 -21.28
C GLY A 113 -6.20 2.46 -19.96
N LEU A 114 -6.24 1.13 -19.87
CA LEU A 114 -5.75 0.38 -18.72
C LEU A 114 -4.23 0.49 -18.55
N LEU A 115 -3.47 0.58 -19.64
CA LEU A 115 -2.04 0.88 -19.58
C LEU A 115 -1.79 2.28 -19.00
N VAL A 116 -2.54 3.29 -19.46
CA VAL A 116 -2.45 4.66 -18.91
C VAL A 116 -2.83 4.66 -17.42
N PHE A 117 -3.92 3.99 -17.06
CA PHE A 117 -4.33 3.82 -15.66
C PHE A 117 -3.22 3.17 -14.83
N PHE A 118 -2.59 2.10 -15.32
CA PHE A 118 -1.49 1.42 -14.65
C PHE A 118 -0.29 2.35 -14.41
N VAL A 119 0.08 3.17 -15.40
CA VAL A 119 1.15 4.16 -15.24
C VAL A 119 0.77 5.22 -14.20
N VAL A 120 -0.48 5.69 -14.21
CA VAL A 120 -0.97 6.70 -13.27
C VAL A 120 -0.94 6.19 -11.83
N ILE A 121 -1.40 4.96 -11.57
CA ILE A 121 -1.35 4.39 -10.20
C ILE A 121 0.08 4.17 -9.73
N LEU A 122 1.01 3.83 -10.63
CA LEU A 122 2.43 3.67 -10.30
C LEU A 122 3.05 5.00 -9.88
N ILE A 123 2.77 6.07 -10.63
CA ILE A 123 3.23 7.42 -10.32
C ILE A 123 2.62 7.89 -8.98
N ILE A 124 1.32 7.70 -8.79
CA ILE A 124 0.63 8.05 -7.53
C ILE A 124 1.27 7.31 -6.35
N GLY A 125 1.50 6.00 -6.48
CA GLY A 125 2.08 5.16 -5.44
C GLY A 125 3.46 5.65 -4.98
N ILE A 126 4.31 6.12 -5.92
CA ILE A 126 5.61 6.73 -5.57
C ILE A 126 5.44 7.91 -4.59
N PHE A 127 4.46 8.79 -4.81
CA PHE A 127 4.26 9.94 -3.94
C PHE A 127 3.50 9.60 -2.66
N GLU A 128 2.46 8.76 -2.77
CA GLU A 128 1.60 8.38 -1.66
C GLU A 128 2.39 7.74 -0.51
N LEU A 129 3.34 6.84 -0.83
CA LEU A 129 4.15 6.17 0.19
C LEU A 129 4.86 7.15 1.13
N ILE A 130 5.48 8.19 0.58
CA ILE A 130 6.16 9.23 1.36
C ILE A 130 5.14 10.19 1.98
N GLY A 131 4.06 10.52 1.28
CA GLY A 131 2.98 11.35 1.82
C GLY A 131 2.40 10.79 3.12
N ILE A 132 2.08 9.50 3.14
CA ILE A 132 1.55 8.83 4.34
C ILE A 132 2.57 8.80 5.48
N VAL A 133 3.86 8.58 5.18
CA VAL A 133 4.91 8.65 6.22
C VAL A 133 5.01 10.07 6.78
N ARG A 134 4.98 11.10 5.94
CA ARG A 134 5.01 12.50 6.40
C ARG A 134 3.81 12.82 7.27
N PHE A 135 2.61 12.36 6.91
CA PHE A 135 1.43 12.48 7.77
C PHE A 135 1.66 11.80 9.12
N ALA A 136 2.17 10.56 9.12
CA ALA A 136 2.46 9.83 10.35
C ALA A 136 3.46 10.56 11.25
N ARG A 137 4.51 11.15 10.66
CA ARG A 137 5.61 11.83 11.37
C ARG A 137 5.30 13.24 11.83
N THR A 138 4.44 13.95 11.12
CA THR A 138 4.10 15.36 11.43
C THR A 138 2.77 15.51 12.15
N GLY A 139 1.90 14.50 12.10
CA GLY A 139 0.55 14.55 12.65
C GLY A 139 -0.44 15.40 11.84
N SER A 140 -0.01 15.99 10.72
CA SER A 140 -0.84 16.85 9.87
C SER A 140 -1.19 16.17 8.55
N MET A 141 -2.48 16.03 8.24
CA MET A 141 -2.92 15.46 6.96
C MET A 141 -2.47 16.29 5.76
N GLY A 142 -2.31 17.61 5.93
CA GLY A 142 -1.82 18.49 4.85
C GLY A 142 -0.40 18.14 4.40
N GLU A 143 0.42 17.61 5.30
CA GLU A 143 1.78 17.16 4.98
C GLU A 143 1.79 15.90 4.11
N ALA A 144 0.69 15.16 4.05
CA ALA A 144 0.53 14.06 3.11
C ALA A 144 0.51 14.54 1.66
N PHE A 145 0.17 15.80 1.40
CA PHE A 145 0.02 16.38 0.06
C PHE A 145 1.03 17.50 -0.21
N ASN A 146 2.00 17.68 0.68
CA ASN A 146 3.07 18.65 0.49
C ASN A 146 4.09 18.10 -0.52
N PHE A 147 3.74 18.15 -1.81
CA PHE A 147 4.54 17.56 -2.89
C PHE A 147 5.95 18.12 -2.97
N SER A 148 6.14 19.41 -2.65
CA SER A 148 7.48 20.00 -2.57
C SER A 148 8.34 19.29 -1.51
N ALA A 149 7.78 19.08 -0.32
CA ALA A 149 8.48 18.41 0.76
C ALA A 149 8.62 16.89 0.55
N ILE A 150 7.65 16.25 -0.13
CA ILE A 150 7.76 14.85 -0.57
C ILE A 150 8.90 14.68 -1.58
N LEU A 151 8.95 15.54 -2.60
CA LEU A 151 10.03 15.54 -3.59
C LEU A 151 11.39 15.81 -2.95
N ALA A 152 11.46 16.71 -1.97
CA ALA A 152 12.67 16.95 -1.19
C ALA A 152 13.10 15.71 -0.40
N THR A 153 12.16 14.99 0.23
CA THR A 153 12.45 13.72 0.92
C THR A 153 12.96 12.66 -0.06
N ILE A 154 12.29 12.45 -1.20
CA ILE A 154 12.74 11.49 -2.24
C ILE A 154 14.12 11.90 -2.77
N GLY A 155 14.35 13.19 -2.99
CA GLY A 155 15.63 13.74 -3.40
C GLY A 155 16.76 13.47 -2.41
N LYS A 156 16.49 13.54 -1.09
CA LYS A 156 17.45 13.19 -0.03
C LYS A 156 17.78 11.71 0.00
N ILE A 157 16.79 10.83 -0.23
CA ILE A 157 17.02 9.38 -0.40
C ILE A 157 17.84 9.12 -1.68
N GLY A 158 17.65 9.95 -2.69
CA GLY A 158 18.10 9.75 -4.06
C GLY A 158 17.06 8.98 -4.86
N TRP A 159 16.69 9.50 -6.04
CA TRP A 159 15.69 8.88 -6.92
C TRP A 159 16.04 7.45 -7.32
N VAL A 160 17.30 7.19 -7.68
CA VAL A 160 17.72 5.85 -8.09
C VAL A 160 17.63 4.87 -6.90
N PRO A 161 18.22 5.15 -5.71
CA PRO A 161 18.02 4.29 -4.54
C PRO A 161 16.55 4.09 -4.14
N TYR A 162 15.75 5.15 -4.20
CA TYR A 162 14.33 5.10 -3.88
C TYR A 162 13.56 4.15 -4.83
N ILE A 163 13.75 4.29 -6.14
CA ILE A 163 13.11 3.40 -7.13
C ILE A 163 13.62 1.97 -6.99
N ILE A 164 14.91 1.75 -6.73
CA ILE A 164 15.43 0.40 -6.46
C ILE A 164 14.74 -0.21 -5.23
N ALA A 165 14.55 0.55 -4.15
CA ALA A 165 13.83 0.07 -2.98
C ALA A 165 12.38 -0.33 -3.31
N LEU A 166 11.68 0.46 -4.12
CA LEU A 166 10.34 0.12 -4.58
C LEU A 166 10.32 -1.13 -5.47
N VAL A 167 11.33 -1.32 -6.33
CA VAL A 167 11.46 -2.52 -7.15
C VAL A 167 11.71 -3.75 -6.27
N VAL A 168 12.59 -3.65 -5.27
CA VAL A 168 12.83 -4.73 -4.30
C VAL A 168 11.54 -5.09 -3.55
N LEU A 169 10.82 -4.09 -3.04
CA LEU A 169 9.53 -4.29 -2.40
C LEU A 169 8.51 -4.92 -3.37
N GLY A 170 8.50 -4.48 -4.63
CA GLY A 170 7.66 -5.02 -5.68
C GLY A 170 7.94 -6.50 -5.97
N VAL A 171 9.22 -6.91 -6.04
CA VAL A 171 9.61 -8.32 -6.21
C VAL A 171 9.11 -9.16 -5.03
N VAL A 172 9.29 -8.70 -3.79
CA VAL A 172 8.75 -9.39 -2.61
C VAL A 172 7.21 -9.45 -2.66
N GLY A 173 6.57 -8.38 -3.12
CA GLY A 173 5.13 -8.32 -3.36
C GLY A 173 4.63 -9.32 -4.40
N VAL A 174 5.37 -9.52 -5.48
CA VAL A 174 5.06 -10.55 -6.50
C VAL A 174 5.14 -11.95 -5.89
N ILE A 175 6.17 -12.23 -5.08
CA ILE A 175 6.29 -13.52 -4.38
C ILE A 175 5.10 -13.74 -3.44
N PHE A 176 4.74 -12.73 -2.64
CA PHE A 176 3.57 -12.79 -1.77
C PHE A 176 2.27 -13.00 -2.56
N ALA A 177 2.10 -12.30 -3.68
CA ALA A 177 0.94 -12.45 -4.55
C ALA A 177 0.81 -13.86 -5.12
N ILE A 178 1.91 -14.47 -5.59
CA ILE A 178 1.93 -15.86 -6.07
C ILE A 178 1.47 -16.82 -4.95
N ILE A 179 2.01 -16.66 -3.73
CA ILE A 179 1.62 -17.48 -2.57
C ILE A 179 0.12 -17.33 -2.30
N VAL A 180 -0.39 -16.10 -2.25
CA VAL A 180 -1.81 -15.83 -2.01
C VAL A 180 -2.68 -16.43 -3.12
N THR A 181 -2.30 -16.31 -4.40
CA THR A 181 -3.04 -16.90 -5.51
C THR A 181 -3.15 -18.42 -5.38
N ILE A 182 -2.05 -19.11 -5.02
CA ILE A 182 -2.06 -20.56 -4.79
C ILE A 182 -2.96 -20.91 -3.60
N LEU A 183 -2.86 -20.17 -2.48
CA LEU A 183 -3.70 -20.40 -1.30
C LEU A 183 -5.18 -20.26 -1.64
N MET A 184 -5.54 -19.23 -2.40
CA MET A 184 -6.92 -18.95 -2.79
C MET A 184 -7.53 -20.01 -3.74
N MET A 185 -6.72 -20.91 -4.31
CA MET A 185 -7.24 -22.09 -5.03
C MET A 185 -7.91 -23.11 -4.09
N ILE A 186 -7.61 -23.06 -2.79
CA ILE A 186 -8.24 -23.90 -1.77
C ILE A 186 -9.51 -23.18 -1.27
N PRO A 187 -10.72 -23.69 -1.56
CA PRO A 187 -11.95 -23.04 -1.13
C PRO A 187 -12.01 -22.90 0.39
N ILE A 188 -12.49 -21.75 0.88
CA ILE A 188 -12.69 -21.42 2.30
C ILE A 188 -11.39 -21.34 3.12
N LEU A 189 -10.60 -22.41 3.19
CA LEU A 189 -9.33 -22.45 3.94
C LEU A 189 -8.30 -21.46 3.38
N GLY A 190 -8.19 -21.36 2.05
CA GLY A 190 -7.31 -20.38 1.41
C GLY A 190 -7.63 -18.95 1.84
N PHE A 191 -8.92 -18.62 1.89
CA PHE A 191 -9.40 -17.32 2.33
C PHE A 191 -9.10 -17.06 3.82
N ILE A 192 -9.30 -18.05 4.70
CA ILE A 192 -8.99 -17.91 6.13
C ILE A 192 -7.49 -17.68 6.33
N ILE A 193 -6.63 -18.45 5.65
CA ILE A 193 -5.18 -18.27 5.73
C ILE A 193 -4.78 -16.90 5.19
N TYR A 194 -5.37 -16.46 4.08
CA TYR A 194 -5.15 -15.12 3.53
C TYR A 194 -5.46 -14.02 4.55
N LEU A 195 -6.60 -14.09 5.25
CA LEU A 195 -6.94 -13.14 6.31
C LEU A 195 -5.86 -13.08 7.41
N CYS A 196 -5.31 -14.23 7.80
CA CYS A 196 -4.23 -14.30 8.78
C CYS A 196 -2.90 -13.71 8.27
N LEU A 197 -2.69 -13.67 6.95
CA LEU A 197 -1.47 -13.15 6.31
C LEU A 197 -1.51 -11.65 6.01
N ILE A 198 -2.69 -11.03 5.91
CA ILE A 198 -2.83 -9.60 5.62
C ILE A 198 -2.09 -8.75 6.65
N ALA A 199 -2.25 -9.05 7.94
CA ALA A 199 -1.59 -8.33 9.02
C ALA A 199 -0.04 -8.43 8.94
N PRO A 200 0.58 -9.63 8.95
CA PRO A 200 2.03 -9.76 8.77
C PRO A 200 2.55 -9.06 7.51
N TRP A 201 1.84 -9.18 6.38
CA TRP A 201 2.19 -8.51 5.14
C TRP A 201 2.17 -6.98 5.27
N THR A 202 1.13 -6.44 5.88
CA THR A 202 0.99 -5.00 6.11
C THR A 202 2.10 -4.48 7.03
N LEU A 203 2.42 -5.21 8.11
CA LEU A 203 3.52 -4.86 9.02
C LEU A 203 4.86 -4.85 8.30
N PHE A 204 5.12 -5.86 7.45
CA PHE A 204 6.33 -5.95 6.64
C PHE A 204 6.47 -4.74 5.71
N VAL A 205 5.45 -4.47 4.89
CA VAL A 205 5.45 -3.37 3.92
C VAL A 205 5.62 -2.03 4.63
N THR A 206 4.83 -1.80 5.67
CA THR A 206 4.86 -0.55 6.44
C THR A 206 6.21 -0.32 7.09
N ARG A 207 6.81 -1.39 7.63
CA ARG A 207 8.14 -1.30 8.23
C ARG A 207 9.22 -1.04 7.18
N TYR A 208 9.14 -1.66 6.02
CA TYR A 208 10.06 -1.42 4.91
C TYR A 208 10.02 0.05 4.47
N ILE A 209 8.82 0.61 4.32
CA ILE A 209 8.62 2.02 3.96
C ILE A 209 9.15 2.95 5.06
N CYS A 210 8.93 2.62 6.33
CA CYS A 210 9.50 3.37 7.45
C CYS A 210 11.03 3.44 7.37
N GLN A 211 11.69 2.31 7.11
CA GLN A 211 13.15 2.24 6.96
C GLN A 211 13.63 3.03 5.72
N LEU A 212 12.92 2.93 4.60
CA LEU A 212 13.22 3.70 3.40
C LEU A 212 13.18 5.21 3.67
N TYR A 213 12.18 5.66 4.43
CA TYR A 213 12.06 7.06 4.84
C TYR A 213 13.14 7.47 5.85
N ASP A 214 13.43 6.63 6.85
CA ASP A 214 14.46 6.92 7.87
C ASP A 214 15.87 6.98 7.26
N ASN A 215 16.11 6.24 6.18
CA ASN A 215 17.35 6.32 5.40
C ASN A 215 17.52 7.66 4.66
N ALA A 216 16.48 8.50 4.54
CA ALA A 216 16.58 9.86 4.02
C ALA A 216 17.36 10.81 4.95
N GLY A 217 17.55 10.44 6.22
CA GLY A 217 18.23 11.23 7.24
C GLY A 217 19.66 10.79 7.57
N SER A 218 20.19 9.77 6.88
CA SER A 218 21.52 9.17 7.13
C SER A 218 22.52 9.39 6.00
N ALA A 219 22.27 10.38 5.13
CA ALA A 219 23.18 10.82 4.07
C ALA A 219 23.76 12.21 4.38
#